data_AF-A0A8H3XLZ6-F1
#
_entry.id   AF-A0A8H3XLZ6-F1
#
_cell.length_a   1.000
_cell.length_b   1.000
_cell.length_c   1.000
_cell.angle_alpha   90.00
_cell.angle_beta   90.00
_cell.angle_gamma   90.00
#
_symmetry.space_group_name_H-M   'P 1'
#
loop_
_entity.id
_entity.type
_entity.pdbx_description
1 polymer ?
#
loop_
_entity_poly.entity_id
_entity_poly.type
_entity_poly.pdbx_seq_one_letter_code
_entity_poly.pdbx_strand_id
1 'polypeptide(L)'
;MPFGVEKALQRGARRYPMTSKRGHNYYKGTGSGAMGWHTKKGGYKIDLKKVRTYVVPDLSDCKYKPYVEPDARKGIKYNISPGKYLELLRESLGLISTPKADDTAMTTTKSLSEPKEQIERPGDKPAKTELEQPKTEKIYERESLF
;
A
#
# COMPACT_ATOMS: atom_id res chain seq x y z
N MET A 1 33.41 -31.05 4.39
CA MET A 1 33.03 -29.95 5.29
C MET A 1 33.34 -30.35 6.71
N PRO A 2 34.30 -29.73 7.42
CA PRO A 2 34.50 -30.00 8.84
C PRO A 2 33.69 -29.02 9.70
N PHE A 3 32.77 -29.59 10.47
CA PHE A 3 32.19 -28.95 11.65
C PHE A 3 33.26 -28.90 12.75
N GLY A 4 33.47 -27.70 13.34
CA GLY A 4 33.87 -27.56 14.74
C GLY A 4 35.33 -27.83 15.12
N VAL A 5 36.27 -26.95 14.77
CA VAL A 5 37.52 -26.71 15.55
C VAL A 5 37.97 -25.23 15.56
N GLU A 6 37.43 -24.34 14.72
CA GLU A 6 37.94 -22.97 14.59
C GLU A 6 37.25 -21.92 15.50
N LYS A 7 36.98 -22.27 16.77
CA LYS A 7 36.49 -21.32 17.80
C LYS A 7 37.51 -21.04 18.91
N ALA A 8 38.79 -21.36 18.68
CA ALA A 8 39.86 -21.16 19.67
C ALA A 8 40.81 -19.99 19.36
N LEU A 9 40.66 -19.28 18.23
CA LEU A 9 41.26 -17.94 18.12
C LEU A 9 40.36 -16.99 18.89
N GLN A 10 40.87 -16.50 20.02
CA GLN A 10 40.24 -15.45 20.82
C GLN A 10 40.17 -14.17 19.98
N ARG A 11 39.20 -14.11 19.06
CA ARG A 11 38.89 -12.93 18.27
C ARG A 11 38.41 -11.91 19.30
N GLY A 12 39.22 -10.87 19.50
CA GLY A 12 38.94 -9.79 20.45
C GLY A 12 37.61 -9.08 20.15
N ALA A 13 37.35 -7.97 20.84
CA ALA A 13 36.11 -7.21 20.67
C ALA A 13 35.83 -6.91 19.18
N ARG A 14 34.68 -7.39 18.69
CA ARG A 14 34.29 -7.23 17.28
C ARG A 14 33.88 -5.77 17.03
N ARG A 15 34.34 -5.19 15.92
CA ARG A 15 34.05 -3.81 15.48
C ARG A 15 32.64 -3.62 14.91
N TYR A 16 31.64 -4.07 15.64
CA TYR A 16 30.23 -3.86 15.29
C TYR A 16 29.69 -2.55 15.86
N PRO A 17 28.62 -1.98 15.30
CA PRO A 17 27.94 -0.85 15.92
C PRO A 17 27.52 -1.22 17.35
N MET A 18 27.85 -0.36 18.31
CA MET A 18 27.46 -0.56 19.70
C MET A 18 25.96 -0.33 19.87
N THR A 19 25.30 -1.28 20.52
CA THR A 19 23.89 -1.18 20.92
C THR A 19 23.81 -0.83 22.40
N SER A 20 22.61 -0.48 22.87
CA SER A 20 22.36 -0.21 24.30
C SER A 20 22.63 -1.41 25.23
N LYS A 21 22.82 -2.61 24.67
CA LYS A 21 23.10 -3.86 25.40
C LYS A 21 24.59 -4.23 25.43
N ARG A 22 25.45 -3.44 24.77
CA ARG A 22 26.89 -3.70 24.68
C ARG A 22 27.63 -2.59 25.44
N GLY A 23 28.56 -2.99 26.31
CA GLY A 23 29.37 -2.08 27.13
C GLY A 23 28.81 -1.85 28.53
N HIS A 24 29.70 -1.66 29.51
CA HIS A 24 29.35 -1.31 30.89
C HIS A 24 29.24 0.22 31.01
N ASN A 25 28.24 0.72 31.74
CA ASN A 25 27.95 2.16 31.88
C ASN A 25 27.79 2.95 30.56
N TYR A 26 27.46 2.26 29.46
CA TYR A 26 27.19 2.87 28.17
C TYR A 26 25.68 3.05 27.97
N TYR A 27 25.19 4.28 28.11
CA TYR A 27 23.80 4.61 27.82
C TYR A 27 23.63 5.03 26.36
N LYS A 28 22.69 4.37 25.66
CA LYS A 28 22.31 4.72 24.29
C LYS A 28 20.80 4.67 24.14
N GLY A 29 20.21 5.75 23.61
CA GLY A 29 18.77 5.84 23.36
C GLY A 29 18.30 5.05 22.14
N THR A 30 16.98 4.88 22.02
CA THR A 30 16.29 4.14 20.96
C THR A 30 15.54 5.04 19.97
N GLY A 31 15.75 6.36 20.02
CA GLY A 31 15.07 7.31 19.13
C GLY A 31 13.67 7.74 19.58
N SER A 32 13.28 7.46 20.83
CA SER A 32 11.94 7.81 21.35
C SER A 32 11.66 9.32 21.47
N GLY A 33 12.68 10.17 21.38
CA GLY A 33 12.59 11.62 21.59
C GLY A 33 12.53 12.00 23.08
N ALA A 34 12.83 13.26 23.40
CA ALA A 34 12.84 13.76 24.77
C ALA A 34 11.45 14.25 25.21
N MET A 35 10.93 13.70 26.31
CA MET A 35 9.61 14.04 26.87
C MET A 35 9.67 15.06 28.01
N GLY A 36 10.84 15.61 28.28
CA GLY A 36 11.11 16.40 29.48
C GLY A 36 12.60 16.54 29.72
N TRP A 37 13.00 16.76 30.96
CA TRP A 37 14.40 16.97 31.34
C TRP A 37 14.78 16.28 32.67
N HIS A 38 16.08 16.02 32.83
CA HIS A 38 16.64 15.55 34.09
C HIS A 38 16.79 16.69 35.10
N THR A 39 16.57 16.39 36.37
CA THR A 39 16.80 17.29 37.50
C THR A 39 18.22 17.13 38.03
N LYS A 40 18.70 18.12 38.79
CA LYS A 40 20.06 18.10 39.38
C LYS A 40 20.37 16.85 40.22
N LYS A 41 19.35 16.23 40.83
CA LYS A 41 19.47 15.03 41.68
C LYS A 41 19.12 13.72 40.94
N GLY A 42 19.14 13.71 39.60
CA GLY A 42 18.92 12.49 38.80
C GLY A 42 17.45 12.11 38.55
N GLY A 43 16.48 12.77 39.16
CA GLY A 43 15.06 12.61 38.81
C GLY A 43 14.74 13.11 37.40
N TYR A 44 13.60 12.72 36.84
CA TYR A 44 13.14 13.17 35.52
C TYR A 44 11.80 13.89 35.65
N LYS A 45 11.68 15.09 35.07
CA LYS A 45 10.42 15.87 35.02
C LYS A 45 9.86 15.81 33.61
N ILE A 46 8.59 15.45 33.50
CA ILE A 46 7.88 15.30 32.22
C ILE A 46 7.21 16.63 31.84
N ASP A 47 7.44 17.08 30.61
CA ASP A 47 6.76 18.23 30.01
C ASP A 47 5.53 17.74 29.25
N LEU A 48 4.32 17.97 29.77
CA LEU A 48 3.07 17.53 29.13
C LEU A 48 2.89 18.09 27.70
N LYS A 49 3.50 19.25 27.39
CA LYS A 49 3.49 19.85 26.04
C LYS A 49 4.28 19.04 25.00
N LYS A 50 5.24 18.22 25.44
CA LYS A 50 6.08 17.38 24.56
C LYS A 50 5.56 15.96 24.44
N VAL A 51 4.63 15.56 25.30
CA VAL A 51 4.02 14.23 25.25
C VAL A 51 3.15 14.13 24.00
N ARG A 52 3.46 13.15 23.15
CA ARG A 52 2.71 12.90 21.91
C ARG A 52 1.37 12.25 22.26
N THR A 53 0.28 12.86 21.83
CA THR A 53 -1.08 12.32 21.97
C THR A 53 -1.63 11.94 20.61
N TYR A 54 -2.40 10.85 20.57
CA TYR A 54 -3.14 10.45 19.38
C TYR A 54 -4.55 11.03 19.47
N VAL A 55 -4.89 11.90 18.52
CA VAL A 55 -6.25 12.47 18.41
C VAL A 55 -7.07 11.50 17.57
N VAL A 56 -7.95 10.75 18.22
CA VAL A 56 -8.84 9.79 17.57
C VAL A 56 -10.19 10.48 17.29
N PRO A 57 -10.61 10.61 16.03
CA PRO A 57 -11.95 11.13 15.71
C PRO A 57 -13.03 10.11 16.07
N ASP A 58 -14.28 10.56 16.18
CA ASP A 58 -15.41 9.63 16.28
C ASP A 58 -15.60 8.93 14.93
N LEU A 59 -15.67 7.60 14.96
CA LEU A 59 -15.74 6.73 13.78
C LEU A 59 -17.10 6.04 13.65
N SER A 60 -18.07 6.36 14.52
CA SER A 60 -19.37 5.68 14.58
C SER A 60 -20.12 5.71 13.24
N ASP A 61 -20.05 6.83 12.50
CA ASP A 61 -20.74 7.02 11.22
C ASP A 61 -19.81 6.95 9.98
N CYS A 62 -18.63 6.35 10.12
CA CYS A 62 -17.67 6.28 9.01
C CYS A 62 -18.06 5.21 7.99
N LYS A 63 -18.53 5.62 6.80
CA LYS A 63 -18.87 4.72 5.68
C LYS A 63 -17.65 4.05 5.03
N TYR A 64 -16.46 4.63 5.20
CA TYR A 64 -15.26 4.23 4.47
C TYR A 64 -14.53 3.06 5.14
N LYS A 65 -14.08 2.10 4.32
CA LYS A 65 -13.31 0.92 4.75
C LYS A 65 -11.87 1.00 4.25
N PRO A 66 -10.91 0.30 4.88
CA PRO A 66 -9.51 0.26 4.43
C PRO A 66 -9.32 -0.43 3.08
N TYR A 67 -10.30 -1.21 2.64
CA TYR A 67 -10.28 -1.93 1.36
C TYR A 67 -11.37 -1.40 0.42
N VAL A 68 -11.07 -1.48 -0.87
CA VAL A 68 -11.96 -1.11 -1.98
C VAL A 68 -12.15 -2.35 -2.85
N GLU A 69 -13.28 -2.43 -3.55
CA GLU A 69 -13.54 -3.49 -4.53
C GLU A 69 -12.46 -3.49 -5.64
N PRO A 70 -11.94 -4.67 -6.03
CA PRO A 70 -10.89 -4.77 -7.03
C PRO A 70 -11.34 -4.32 -8.43
N ASP A 71 -12.64 -4.42 -8.71
CA ASP A 71 -13.24 -4.06 -9.99
C ASP A 71 -13.53 -2.56 -10.13
N ALA A 72 -13.29 -1.77 -9.07
CA ALA A 72 -13.47 -0.33 -9.12
C ALA A 72 -12.53 0.30 -10.16
N ARG A 73 -13.08 1.14 -11.03
CA ARG A 73 -12.31 1.84 -12.06
C ARG A 73 -11.24 2.72 -11.41
N LYS A 74 -9.99 2.57 -11.86
CA LYS A 74 -8.88 3.42 -11.39
C LYS A 74 -9.09 4.85 -11.87
N GLY A 75 -9.16 5.79 -10.93
CA GLY A 75 -9.31 7.22 -11.24
C GLY A 75 -8.05 7.82 -11.87
N ILE A 76 -8.22 8.90 -12.65
CA ILE A 76 -7.11 9.72 -13.14
C ILE A 76 -6.49 10.46 -11.95
N LYS A 77 -5.16 10.43 -11.82
CA LYS A 77 -4.45 11.20 -10.79
C LYS A 77 -4.46 12.68 -11.18
N TYR A 78 -5.08 13.53 -10.37
CA TYR A 78 -4.99 14.98 -10.52
C TYR A 78 -4.17 15.59 -9.39
N ASN A 79 -3.16 16.37 -9.76
CA ASN A 79 -2.46 17.27 -8.84
C ASN A 79 -3.27 18.57 -8.76
N ILE A 80 -3.76 18.92 -7.57
CA ILE A 80 -4.41 20.21 -7.36
C ILE A 80 -3.33 21.29 -7.36
N SER A 81 -3.37 22.19 -8.35
CA SER A 81 -2.60 23.44 -8.33
C SER A 81 -3.32 24.47 -7.44
N PRO A 82 -2.59 25.46 -6.88
CA PRO A 82 -3.22 26.52 -6.08
C PRO A 82 -4.33 27.26 -6.84
N GLY A 83 -4.12 27.56 -8.14
CA GLY A 83 -5.15 28.20 -8.98
C GLY A 83 -6.41 27.36 -9.12
N LYS A 84 -6.26 26.06 -9.42
CA LYS A 84 -7.38 25.13 -9.54
C LYS A 84 -8.14 24.94 -8.21
N TYR A 85 -7.42 24.97 -7.09
CA TYR A 85 -8.06 24.94 -5.77
C TYR A 85 -8.94 26.17 -5.55
N LEU A 86 -8.44 27.37 -5.85
CA LEU A 86 -9.20 28.61 -5.72
C LEU A 86 -10.44 28.65 -6.61
N GLU A 87 -10.34 28.12 -7.83
CA GLU A 87 -11.48 27.95 -8.74
C GLU A 87 -12.56 27.06 -8.12
N LEU A 88 -12.21 25.83 -7.68
CA LEU A 88 -13.13 24.91 -7.02
C LEU A 88 -13.73 25.51 -5.72
N LEU A 89 -12.94 26.28 -4.97
CA LEU A 89 -13.40 26.97 -3.77
C LEU A 89 -14.42 28.06 -4.13
N ARG A 90 -14.14 28.84 -5.16
CA ARG A 90 -15.03 29.91 -5.64
C ARG A 90 -16.32 29.35 -6.24
N GLU A 91 -16.24 28.18 -6.88
CA GLU A 91 -17.39 27.40 -7.36
C GLU A 91 -18.22 26.85 -6.21
N SER A 92 -17.60 26.22 -5.20
CA SER A 92 -18.34 25.67 -4.05
C SER A 92 -18.99 26.75 -3.17
N LEU A 93 -18.41 27.96 -3.14
CA LEU A 93 -18.99 29.15 -2.51
C LEU A 93 -20.01 29.88 -3.40
N GLY A 94 -20.22 29.45 -4.66
CA GLY A 94 -21.22 30.02 -5.57
C GLY A 94 -20.91 31.40 -6.15
N LEU A 95 -19.64 31.84 -6.12
CA LEU A 95 -19.20 33.17 -6.57
C LEU A 95 -18.85 33.23 -8.08
N ILE A 96 -18.88 32.08 -8.77
CA ILE A 96 -18.82 31.96 -10.24
C ILE A 96 -19.92 30.99 -10.65
N SER A 97 -20.86 31.44 -11.49
CA SER A 97 -21.70 30.54 -12.27
C SER A 97 -20.87 30.05 -13.46
N THR A 98 -20.38 28.82 -13.46
CA THR A 98 -19.97 28.20 -14.71
C THR A 98 -21.22 28.03 -15.58
N PRO A 99 -21.18 28.34 -16.88
CA PRO A 99 -22.29 27.97 -17.75
C PRO A 99 -22.37 26.44 -17.73
N LYS A 100 -23.46 25.92 -17.14
CA LYS A 100 -23.82 24.52 -17.19
C LYS A 100 -23.81 24.07 -18.65
N ALA A 101 -23.02 23.07 -18.97
CA ALA A 101 -23.09 22.41 -20.26
C ALA A 101 -24.38 21.57 -20.30
N ASP A 102 -25.50 22.21 -20.62
CA ASP A 102 -26.77 21.55 -20.88
C ASP A 102 -26.90 21.27 -22.40
N ASP A 103 -27.10 19.99 -22.72
CA ASP A 103 -27.82 19.43 -23.88
C ASP A 103 -27.44 19.86 -25.31
N THR A 104 -26.52 19.11 -25.94
CA THR A 104 -26.57 18.91 -27.40
C THR A 104 -26.20 17.47 -27.76
N ALA A 105 -27.17 16.58 -27.60
CA ALA A 105 -27.18 15.31 -28.29
C ALA A 105 -27.58 15.51 -29.77
N MET A 106 -27.04 14.62 -30.63
CA MET A 106 -27.43 14.31 -32.02
C MET A 106 -26.82 15.14 -33.17
N THR A 107 -25.86 14.57 -33.90
CA THR A 107 -26.12 14.18 -35.30
C THR A 107 -25.25 12.98 -35.71
N THR A 108 -25.92 11.92 -36.11
CA THR A 108 -25.42 10.72 -36.77
C THR A 108 -24.89 11.05 -38.18
N THR A 109 -23.71 10.54 -38.56
CA THR A 109 -23.45 10.16 -39.95
C THR A 109 -22.92 8.74 -40.02
N LYS A 110 -23.82 7.89 -40.48
CA LYS A 110 -23.66 6.52 -40.94
C LYS A 110 -23.25 6.62 -42.42
N SER A 111 -22.12 6.04 -42.84
CA SER A 111 -21.92 5.65 -44.25
C SER A 111 -20.81 4.60 -44.42
N LEU A 112 -21.26 3.39 -44.76
CA LEU A 112 -20.70 2.40 -45.72
C LEU A 112 -19.21 1.99 -45.58
N SER A 113 -18.87 0.80 -45.07
CA SER A 113 -18.82 -0.55 -45.72
C SER A 113 -17.56 -0.85 -46.57
N GLU A 114 -16.58 -1.52 -45.93
CA GLU A 114 -15.66 -2.64 -46.31
C GLU A 114 -15.41 -3.04 -47.80
N PRO A 115 -14.19 -3.53 -48.21
CA PRO A 115 -13.71 -4.85 -47.76
C PRO A 115 -12.18 -5.16 -47.67
N LYS A 116 -11.88 -6.11 -46.77
CA LYS A 116 -10.86 -7.19 -46.74
C LYS A 116 -9.45 -6.96 -47.34
N GLU A 117 -8.44 -7.08 -46.46
CA GLU A 117 -7.20 -7.80 -46.79
C GLU A 117 -6.84 -8.79 -45.67
N GLN A 118 -6.74 -10.06 -46.08
CA GLN A 118 -6.32 -11.20 -45.29
C GLN A 118 -4.79 -11.24 -45.28
N ILE A 119 -4.18 -11.25 -44.09
CA ILE A 119 -2.80 -11.75 -43.93
C ILE A 119 -2.92 -13.08 -43.20
N GLU A 120 -2.85 -14.16 -43.98
CA GLU A 120 -2.72 -15.52 -43.47
C GLU A 120 -1.36 -15.67 -42.77
N ARG A 121 -1.36 -16.09 -41.50
CA ARG A 121 -0.19 -16.71 -40.88
C ARG A 121 -0.40 -18.23 -40.88
N PRO A 122 0.58 -19.01 -41.36
CA PRO A 122 0.45 -20.45 -41.60
C PRO A 122 0.55 -21.30 -40.33
N GLY A 123 -0.29 -22.35 -40.25
CA GLY A 123 -0.28 -23.44 -39.25
C GLY A 123 -0.96 -23.04 -37.93
N ASP A 124 -2.05 -23.64 -37.45
CA ASP A 124 -2.40 -25.06 -37.43
C ASP A 124 -3.92 -25.27 -37.55
N LYS A 125 -4.35 -26.25 -38.35
CA LYS A 125 -5.76 -26.69 -38.38
C LYS A 125 -6.05 -27.70 -37.25
N PRO A 126 -7.30 -27.74 -36.77
CA PRO A 126 -7.74 -28.54 -35.62
C PRO A 126 -8.32 -29.92 -35.99
N ALA A 127 -8.57 -30.73 -34.94
CA ALA A 127 -9.44 -31.91 -34.83
C ALA A 127 -8.74 -33.27 -35.15
N LYS A 128 -8.94 -34.41 -34.46
CA LYS A 128 -9.86 -34.93 -33.42
C LYS A 128 -9.15 -36.07 -32.67
N THR A 129 -9.56 -36.42 -31.45
CA THR A 129 -9.84 -37.82 -31.00
C THR A 129 -10.51 -37.75 -29.63
N GLU A 130 -11.73 -38.28 -29.57
CA GLU A 130 -12.52 -38.54 -28.36
C GLU A 130 -11.82 -39.60 -27.52
N LEU A 131 -11.89 -39.53 -26.18
CA LEU A 131 -11.95 -40.68 -25.27
C LEU A 131 -12.18 -40.18 -23.82
N GLU A 132 -13.44 -40.33 -23.41
CA GLU A 132 -13.97 -40.65 -22.08
C GLU A 132 -13.14 -40.38 -20.80
N GLN A 133 -13.75 -39.63 -19.88
CA GLN A 133 -13.36 -39.58 -18.46
C GLN A 133 -13.63 -40.93 -17.77
N PRO A 134 -12.93 -41.24 -16.67
CA PRO A 134 -13.69 -41.20 -15.42
C PRO A 134 -12.98 -40.56 -14.21
N LYS A 135 -13.83 -39.93 -13.40
CA LYS A 135 -13.63 -39.45 -12.04
C LYS A 135 -12.88 -40.45 -11.16
N THR A 136 -11.92 -39.96 -10.37
CA THR A 136 -11.57 -40.58 -9.09
C THR A 136 -11.51 -39.53 -7.99
N GLU A 137 -12.44 -39.69 -7.07
CA GLU A 137 -12.45 -39.12 -5.73
C GLU A 137 -11.29 -39.73 -4.92
N LYS A 138 -10.64 -38.90 -4.09
CA LYS A 138 -10.09 -39.23 -2.75
C LYS A 138 -9.40 -37.99 -2.17
N ILE A 139 -10.07 -37.31 -1.23
CA ILE A 139 -9.87 -37.44 0.23
C ILE A 139 -8.46 -37.01 0.65
N TYR A 140 -8.37 -35.83 1.26
CA TYR A 140 -7.45 -35.58 2.37
C TYR A 140 -8.18 -34.76 3.43
N GLU A 141 -8.93 -35.47 4.26
CA GLU A 141 -8.98 -35.15 5.68
C GLU A 141 -7.68 -35.65 6.33
N ARG A 142 -7.07 -34.81 7.16
CA ARG A 142 -6.24 -35.13 8.34
C ARG A 142 -5.86 -33.79 8.97
N GLU A 143 -6.67 -33.31 9.90
CA GLU A 143 -6.52 -33.59 11.34
C GLU A 143 -5.28 -32.94 11.95
N SER A 144 -5.56 -31.89 12.72
CA SER A 144 -5.07 -31.71 14.09
C SER A 144 -3.74 -32.37 14.46
N LEU A 145 -2.70 -31.55 14.58
CA LEU A 145 -1.68 -31.74 15.61
C LEU A 145 -1.29 -30.36 16.15
N PHE A 146 -1.67 -30.14 17.42
CA PHE A 146 -1.06 -29.27 18.45
C PHE A 146 -0.37 -27.96 18.03
#